data_AF-A0A4Z1BSJ6-F1
#
_entry.id   AF-A0A4Z1BSJ6-F1
#
_cell.length_a   1.000
_cell.length_b   1.000
_cell.length_c   1.000
_cell.angle_alpha   90.00
_cell.angle_beta   90.00
_cell.angle_gamma   90.00
#
_symmetry.space_group_name_H-M   'P 1'
#
loop_
_entity.id
_entity.type
_entity.pdbx_description
1 polymer ?
#
loop_
_entity_poly.entity_id
_entity_poly.type
_entity_poly.pdbx_seq_one_letter_code
_entity_poly.pdbx_strand_id
1 'polypeptide(L)'
;MNIILVILAKLIYLAVEPINFIYVILVKKKFTWKRLNGYFRDEALAIDRFGNSQYRSIFNTWFVAEKGYKHGNINETISSILGKNEYFDTLTKTGKFLVKILNFIDKNHCAKSIDWDV
;
A
#
# COMPACT_ATOMS: atom_id res chain seq x y z
N MET A 1 -8.38 16.95 -21.57
CA MET A 1 -9.21 15.97 -20.84
C MET A 1 -8.35 15.20 -19.85
N ASN A 2 -8.76 15.06 -18.60
CA ASN A 2 -7.93 14.49 -17.52
C ASN A 2 -7.46 13.05 -17.79
N ILE A 3 -8.15 12.32 -18.68
CA ILE A 3 -7.73 10.98 -19.14
C ILE A 3 -6.34 11.02 -19.81
N ILE A 4 -6.06 12.05 -20.61
CA ILE A 4 -4.76 12.21 -21.27
C ILE A 4 -3.65 12.40 -20.24
N LEU A 5 -3.92 13.17 -19.17
CA LEU A 5 -2.96 13.38 -18.08
C LEU A 5 -2.63 12.07 -17.37
N VAL A 6 -3.63 11.21 -17.11
CA VAL A 6 -3.41 9.90 -16.47
C VAL A 6 -2.59 8.97 -17.37
N ILE A 7 -2.89 8.93 -18.67
CA ILE A 7 -2.11 8.12 -19.63
C ILE A 7 -0.66 8.60 -19.66
N LEU A 8 -0.46 9.91 -19.78
CA LEU A 8 0.88 10.51 -19.79
C LEU A 8 1.64 10.22 -18.49
N ALA A 9 1.00 10.38 -17.33
CA ALA A 9 1.62 10.10 -16.03
C ALA A 9 2.07 8.63 -15.92
N LYS A 10 1.25 7.67 -16.39
CA LYS A 10 1.60 6.24 -16.41
C LYS A 10 2.77 5.94 -17.35
N LEU A 11 2.79 6.57 -18.54
CA LEU A 11 3.90 6.41 -19.48
C LEU A 11 5.22 6.98 -18.93
N ILE A 12 5.17 8.16 -18.31
CA ILE A 12 6.33 8.76 -17.65
C ILE A 12 6.81 7.87 -16.52
N TYR A 13 5.92 7.41 -15.64
CA TYR A 13 6.28 6.48 -14.57
C TYR A 13 6.98 5.23 -15.12
N LEU A 14 6.39 4.58 -16.11
CA LEU A 14 6.95 3.37 -16.72
C LEU A 14 8.34 3.60 -17.34
N ALA A 15 8.57 4.76 -17.95
CA ALA A 15 9.84 5.11 -18.57
C ALA A 15 10.91 5.52 -17.56
N VAL A 16 10.54 6.28 -16.53
CA VAL A 16 11.48 6.86 -15.55
C VAL A 16 11.86 5.84 -14.48
N GLU A 17 10.95 4.95 -14.07
CA GLU A 17 11.19 3.97 -13.01
C GLU A 17 12.44 3.09 -13.23
N PRO A 18 12.66 2.44 -14.39
CA PRO A 18 13.87 1.64 -14.60
C PRO A 18 15.14 2.50 -14.59
N ILE A 19 15.07 3.74 -15.07
CA ILE A 19 16.21 4.68 -15.06
C ILE A 19 16.54 5.07 -13.62
N ASN A 20 15.53 5.39 -12.81
CA ASN A 20 15.69 5.71 -11.39
C ASN A 20 16.27 4.53 -10.61
N PHE A 21 15.76 3.32 -10.83
CA PHE A 21 16.26 2.10 -10.22
C PHE A 21 17.77 1.92 -10.50
N ILE A 22 18.18 1.97 -11.77
CA ILE A 22 19.60 1.85 -12.16
C ILE A 22 20.43 2.94 -11.48
N TYR A 23 19.95 4.19 -11.53
CA TYR A 23 20.66 5.31 -10.94
C TYR A 23 20.85 5.15 -9.42
N VAL A 24 19.80 4.84 -8.67
CA VAL A 24 19.87 4.72 -7.20
C VAL A 24 20.69 3.50 -6.75
N ILE A 25 20.52 2.37 -7.44
CA ILE A 25 21.11 1.10 -7.05
C ILE A 25 22.58 1.00 -7.49
N LEU A 26 22.90 1.41 -8.72
CA LEU A 26 24.20 1.17 -9.35
C LEU A 26 25.09 2.42 -9.44
N VAL A 27 24.51 3.60 -9.70
CA VAL A 27 25.29 4.81 -10.03
C VAL A 27 25.54 5.70 -8.81
N LYS A 28 24.49 6.01 -8.05
CA LYS A 28 24.51 7.03 -6.98
C LYS A 28 25.53 6.71 -5.89
N LYS A 29 25.67 5.42 -5.54
CA LYS A 29 26.59 4.90 -4.51
C LYS A 29 26.87 3.42 -4.77
N LYS A 30 27.89 2.84 -4.13
CA LYS A 30 28.20 1.39 -4.20
C LYS A 30 26.99 0.52 -3.86
N PHE A 31 26.74 -0.52 -4.66
CA PHE A 31 25.66 -1.49 -4.46
C PHE A 31 25.76 -2.20 -3.11
N THR A 32 24.62 -2.35 -2.43
CA THR A 32 24.48 -3.22 -1.25
C THR A 32 23.08 -3.84 -1.21
N TRP A 33 22.98 -5.07 -0.70
CA TRP A 33 21.69 -5.75 -0.47
C TRP A 33 20.75 -4.93 0.42
N LYS A 34 21.30 -4.25 1.44
CA LYS A 34 20.52 -3.36 2.31
C LYS A 34 19.86 -2.22 1.51
N ARG A 35 20.54 -1.66 0.51
CA ARG A 35 19.96 -0.61 -0.33
C ARG A 35 18.87 -1.16 -1.25
N LEU A 36 19.12 -2.30 -1.89
CA LEU A 36 18.14 -2.93 -2.76
C LEU A 36 16.84 -3.23 -2.00
N ASN A 37 16.96 -3.82 -0.81
CA ASN A 37 15.81 -4.08 0.06
C ASN A 37 15.13 -2.79 0.53
N GLY A 38 15.89 -1.74 0.84
CA GLY A 38 15.33 -0.43 1.20
C GLY A 38 14.52 0.20 0.07
N TYR A 39 15.05 0.17 -1.16
CA TYR A 39 14.37 0.69 -2.34
C TYR A 39 13.02 0.02 -2.56
N PHE A 40 13.00 -1.32 -2.63
CA PHE A 40 11.76 -2.07 -2.84
C PHE A 40 10.78 -1.94 -1.68
N ARG A 41 11.28 -1.77 -0.44
CA ARG A 41 10.42 -1.49 0.71
C ARG A 41 9.72 -0.14 0.57
N ASP A 42 10.45 0.90 0.18
CA ASP A 42 9.90 2.24 -0.01
C ASP A 42 8.88 2.25 -1.17
N GLU A 43 9.18 1.56 -2.27
CA GLU A 43 8.27 1.39 -3.40
C GLU A 43 6.99 0.63 -2.99
N ALA A 44 7.12 -0.50 -2.28
CA ALA A 44 5.98 -1.26 -1.78
C ALA A 44 5.08 -0.42 -0.86
N LEU A 45 5.67 0.36 0.06
CA LEU A 45 4.94 1.27 0.94
C LEU A 45 4.20 2.37 0.15
N ALA A 46 4.84 2.93 -0.88
CA ALA A 46 4.21 3.94 -1.73
C ALA A 46 3.02 3.39 -2.50
N ILE A 47 3.15 2.19 -3.08
CA ILE A 47 2.08 1.50 -3.81
C ILE A 47 0.92 1.15 -2.87
N ASP A 48 1.21 0.65 -1.67
CA ASP A 48 0.20 0.28 -0.66
C ASP A 48 -0.64 1.51 -0.24
N ARG A 49 0.03 2.61 0.12
CA ARG A 49 -0.60 3.90 0.45
C ARG A 49 -1.42 4.49 -0.70
N PHE A 50 -0.87 4.46 -1.91
CA PHE A 50 -1.60 4.88 -3.10
C PHE A 50 -2.86 4.03 -3.30
N GLY A 51 -2.74 2.71 -3.20
CA GLY A 51 -3.86 1.78 -3.31
C GLY A 51 -4.96 2.07 -2.27
N ASN A 52 -4.57 2.30 -1.02
CA ASN A 52 -5.49 2.68 0.06
C ASN A 52 -6.33 3.90 -0.30
N SER A 53 -5.70 4.95 -0.81
CA SER A 53 -6.38 6.20 -1.18
C SER A 53 -7.20 6.06 -2.47
N GLN A 54 -6.62 5.50 -3.53
CA GLN A 54 -7.25 5.47 -4.85
C GLN A 54 -8.42 4.52 -4.94
N TYR A 55 -8.31 3.34 -4.32
CA TYR A 55 -9.32 2.28 -4.42
C TYR A 55 -10.31 2.30 -3.25
N ARG A 56 -10.32 3.38 -2.47
CA ARG A 56 -11.14 3.55 -1.26
C ARG A 56 -12.59 3.16 -1.43
N SER A 57 -13.23 3.48 -2.56
CA SER A 57 -14.65 3.18 -2.78
C SER A 57 -14.90 1.68 -2.79
N ILE A 58 -14.05 0.94 -3.52
CA ILE A 58 -14.14 -0.51 -3.61
C ILE A 58 -13.75 -1.14 -2.27
N PHE A 59 -12.64 -0.71 -1.68
CA PHE A 59 -12.16 -1.28 -0.42
C PHE A 59 -13.11 -1.03 0.75
N ASN A 60 -13.69 0.16 0.87
CA ASN A 60 -14.70 0.45 1.89
C ASN A 60 -15.97 -0.37 1.71
N THR A 61 -16.34 -0.70 0.48
CA THR A 61 -17.51 -1.55 0.20
C THR A 61 -17.21 -3.01 0.50
N TRP A 62 -16.03 -3.49 0.10
CA TRP A 62 -15.70 -4.90 0.18
C TRP A 62 -15.18 -5.31 1.53
N PHE A 63 -14.45 -4.47 2.26
CA PHE A 63 -13.68 -4.87 3.43
C PHE A 63 -14.19 -4.30 4.75
N VAL A 64 -14.93 -3.19 4.73
CA VAL A 64 -15.30 -2.43 5.93
C VAL A 64 -16.81 -2.45 6.16
N ALA A 65 -17.24 -2.79 7.38
CA ALA A 65 -18.65 -2.70 7.80
C ALA A 65 -19.11 -1.23 8.00
N GLU A 66 -20.41 -1.00 8.22
CA GLU A 66 -21.00 0.35 8.25
C GLU A 66 -20.36 1.32 9.27
N LYS A 67 -19.69 0.82 10.33
CA LYS A 67 -19.06 1.63 11.39
C LYS A 67 -17.54 1.48 11.51
N GLY A 68 -16.88 0.89 10.51
CA GLY A 68 -15.43 0.66 10.54
C GLY A 68 -14.57 1.84 10.05
N TYR A 69 -13.27 1.74 10.28
CA TYR A 69 -12.26 2.68 9.78
C TYR A 69 -12.22 2.63 8.26
N LYS A 70 -12.30 3.78 7.61
CA LYS A 70 -12.42 3.86 6.15
C LYS A 70 -11.06 4.00 5.48
N HIS A 71 -10.86 3.25 4.40
CA HIS A 71 -9.82 3.50 3.41
C HIS A 71 -9.97 4.89 2.80
N GLY A 72 -8.86 5.54 2.45
CA GLY A 72 -8.87 6.85 1.79
C GLY A 72 -7.72 7.78 2.16
N ASN A 73 -7.09 7.59 3.33
CA ASN A 73 -5.93 8.39 3.72
C ASN A 73 -4.68 7.98 2.92
N ILE A 74 -4.13 8.89 2.13
CA ILE A 74 -2.93 8.65 1.31
C ILE A 74 -1.67 8.40 2.14
N ASN A 75 -1.66 8.77 3.42
CA ASN A 75 -0.53 8.51 4.32
C ASN A 75 -0.64 7.14 5.02
N GLU A 76 -1.77 6.45 4.89
CA GLU A 76 -2.05 5.20 5.56
C GLU A 76 -2.03 4.01 4.59
N THR A 77 -1.51 2.87 5.06
CA THR A 77 -1.47 1.62 4.29
C THR A 77 -2.81 0.88 4.33
N ILE A 78 -3.05 0.00 3.35
CA ILE A 78 -4.22 -0.89 3.34
C ILE A 78 -4.19 -1.78 4.58
N SER A 79 -3.01 -2.32 4.91
CA SER A 79 -2.82 -3.20 6.06
C SER A 79 -3.09 -2.52 7.41
N SER A 80 -2.79 -1.23 7.57
CA SER A 80 -3.13 -0.45 8.78
C SER A 80 -4.65 -0.37 8.97
N ILE A 81 -5.40 0.06 7.95
CA ILE A 81 -6.87 0.15 8.02
C ILE A 81 -7.49 -1.22 8.30
N LEU A 82 -7.00 -2.27 7.62
CA LEU A 82 -7.47 -3.62 7.87
C LEU A 82 -7.18 -4.09 9.30
N GLY A 83 -6.01 -3.73 9.85
CA GLY A 83 -5.64 -4.02 11.24
C GLY A 83 -6.53 -3.28 12.25
N LYS A 84 -6.78 -1.98 12.05
CA LYS A 84 -7.73 -1.21 12.88
C LYS A 84 -9.11 -1.86 12.87
N ASN A 85 -9.60 -2.27 11.70
CA ASN A 85 -10.90 -2.94 11.59
C ASN A 85 -10.89 -4.38 12.13
N GLU A 86 -9.78 -5.10 12.06
CA GLU A 86 -9.63 -6.41 12.72
C GLU A 86 -9.72 -6.26 14.24
N TYR A 87 -9.05 -5.24 14.78
CA TYR A 87 -9.05 -4.93 16.21
C TYR A 87 -10.45 -4.61 16.76
N PHE A 88 -11.26 -3.84 16.02
CA PHE A 88 -12.62 -3.46 16.42
C PHE A 88 -13.72 -4.41 15.91
N ASP A 89 -13.36 -5.52 15.26
CA ASP A 89 -14.28 -6.46 14.60
C ASP A 89 -15.27 -5.79 13.61
N THR A 90 -14.79 -4.78 12.89
CA THR A 90 -15.57 -4.01 11.90
C THR A 90 -15.23 -4.39 10.45
N LEU A 91 -14.64 -5.56 10.25
CA LEU A 91 -14.39 -6.14 8.92
C LEU A 91 -15.62 -6.90 8.38
N THR A 92 -15.83 -6.80 7.08
CA THR A 92 -16.72 -7.73 6.37
C THR A 92 -16.11 -9.14 6.31
N LYS A 93 -16.88 -10.13 5.82
CA LYS A 93 -16.35 -11.48 5.56
C LYS A 93 -15.16 -11.47 4.59
N THR A 94 -15.24 -10.67 3.53
CA THR A 94 -14.16 -10.51 2.55
C THR A 94 -12.95 -9.82 3.17
N GLY A 95 -13.17 -8.80 4.01
CA GLY A 95 -12.10 -8.15 4.78
C GLY A 95 -11.37 -9.13 5.69
N LYS A 96 -12.10 -9.94 6.46
CA LYS A 96 -11.51 -11.00 7.33
C LYS A 96 -10.72 -12.03 6.52
N PHE A 97 -11.19 -12.40 5.32
CA PHE A 97 -10.46 -13.31 4.45
C PHE A 97 -9.13 -12.71 3.96
N LEU A 98 -9.14 -11.44 3.52
CA LEU A 98 -7.92 -10.75 3.11
C LEU A 98 -6.92 -10.64 4.27
N VAL A 99 -7.38 -10.30 5.47
CA VAL A 99 -6.52 -10.24 6.66
C VAL A 99 -5.88 -11.59 6.98
N LYS A 100 -6.62 -12.70 6.83
CA LYS A 100 -6.03 -14.05 6.98
C LYS A 100 -4.91 -14.33 5.99
N ILE A 101 -5.06 -13.90 4.73
CA ILE A 101 -4.01 -14.05 3.72
C ILE A 101 -2.77 -13.26 4.13
N LEU A 102 -2.94 -12.00 4.54
CA LEU A 102 -1.82 -11.16 4.97
C LEU A 102 -1.13 -11.72 6.21
N ASN A 103 -1.90 -12.15 7.21
CA ASN A 103 -1.37 -12.77 8.44
C ASN A 103 -0.72 -14.15 8.20
N PHE A 104 -1.04 -14.82 7.09
CA PHE A 104 -0.36 -16.05 6.67
C PHE A 104 0.99 -15.76 6.03
N ILE A 105 1.09 -14.71 5.22
CA ILE A 105 2.35 -14.29 4.57
C ILE A 105 3.34 -13.74 5.61
N ASP A 106 2.87 -12.88 6.51
CA ASP A 106 3.65 -12.37 7.64
C ASP A 106 2.79 -12.46 8.91
N LYS A 107 3.26 -13.23 9.89
CA LYS A 107 2.48 -13.53 11.10
C LYS A 107 2.05 -12.23 11.80
N ASN A 108 0.74 -12.02 11.97
CA ASN A 108 0.14 -10.82 12.55
C ASN A 108 0.46 -9.53 11.76
N HIS A 109 0.64 -9.63 10.44
CA HIS A 109 0.95 -8.51 9.56
C HIS A 109 0.06 -7.29 9.81
N CYS A 110 -1.27 -7.44 9.77
CA CYS A 110 -2.18 -6.30 9.89
C CYS A 110 -2.08 -5.61 11.24
N ALA A 111 -1.94 -6.39 12.33
CA ALA A 111 -1.78 -5.84 13.68
C ALA A 111 -0.44 -5.07 13.84
N LYS A 112 0.64 -5.54 13.21
CA LYS A 112 1.94 -4.84 13.21
C LYS A 112 1.92 -3.56 12.37
N SER A 113 1.06 -3.51 11.36
CA SER A 113 0.98 -2.39 10.42
C SER A 113 0.09 -1.24 10.89
N ILE A 114 -0.60 -1.37 12.03
CA ILE A 114 -1.48 -0.32 12.54
C ILE A 114 -0.67 0.93 12.86
N ASP A 115 -1.04 2.04 12.24
CA ASP A 115 -0.55 3.38 12.54
C ASP A 115 -1.72 4.21 13.07
N TRP A 116 -1.69 4.55 14.37
CA TRP A 116 -2.76 5.30 15.02
C TRP A 116 -2.66 6.82 14.81
N ASP A 117 -1.52 7.28 14.30
CA ASP A 117 -1.21 8.71 14.15
C ASP A 117 -1.59 9.23 12.75
N VAL A 118 -2.11 8.36 11.88
CA VAL A 118 -2.67 8.66 10.55
C VAL A 118 -4.19 8.52 10.48
#